data_AF-A0A6N1XFR7-F1
#
_entry.id   AF-A0A6N1XFR7-F1
#
_cell.length_a   1.000
_cell.length_b   1.000
_cell.length_c   1.000
_cell.angle_alpha   90.00
_cell.angle_beta   90.00
_cell.angle_gamma   90.00
#
_symmetry.space_group_name_H-M   'P 1'
#
loop_
_entity.id
_entity.type
_entity.pdbx_description
1 polymer ?
#
loop_
_entity_poly.entity_id
_entity_poly.type
_entity_poly.pdbx_seq_one_letter_code
_entity_poly.pdbx_strand_id
1 'polypeptide(L)'
;MRHGNVVWRGEVDGTVDISLRHRTVRATVVSGRSVRREHQHFRVTGFLPARDTVVRLEDVEGQGTVEITQQPDSSNNFTAIVRLANSQPGRQAFRFTLAW
;
A
#
# COMPACT_ATOMS: atom_id res chain seq x y z
N MET A 1 16.14 5.98 12.85
CA MET A 1 15.68 7.12 12.02
C MET A 1 14.91 6.54 10.85
N ARG A 2 13.84 7.20 10.40
CA ARG A 2 13.13 6.77 9.19
C ARG A 2 13.89 7.24 7.97
N HIS A 3 14.05 6.36 6.99
CA HIS A 3 14.70 6.62 5.71
C HIS A 3 13.71 7.14 4.66
N GLY A 4 12.43 6.84 4.80
CA GLY A 4 11.40 7.33 3.88
C GLY A 4 10.00 6.84 4.24
N ASN A 5 9.04 7.25 3.41
CA ASN A 5 7.68 6.75 3.52
C ASN A 5 6.91 6.88 2.20
N VAL A 6 5.83 6.14 2.08
CA VAL A 6 4.74 6.45 1.16
C VAL A 6 3.48 6.75 1.97
N VAL A 7 2.85 7.88 1.68
CA VAL A 7 1.47 8.13 2.09
C VAL A 7 0.60 7.74 0.92
N TRP A 8 -0.31 6.80 1.12
CA TRP A 8 -1.29 6.37 0.12
C TRP A 8 -2.69 6.65 0.63
N ARG A 9 -3.57 7.08 -0.28
CA ARG A 9 -5.01 7.21 -0.04
C ARG A 9 -5.79 6.84 -1.29
N GLY A 10 -6.97 6.30 -1.12
CA GLY A 10 -7.84 5.99 -2.25
C GLY A 10 -9.10 5.25 -1.86
N GLU A 11 -9.92 4.98 -2.86
CA GLU A 11 -11.19 4.26 -2.69
C GLU A 11 -11.07 2.81 -3.17
N VAL A 12 -11.44 1.88 -2.30
CA VAL A 12 -11.35 0.42 -2.53
C VAL A 12 -12.74 -0.19 -2.52
N ASP A 13 -13.02 -1.04 -3.51
CA ASP A 13 -14.21 -1.89 -3.61
C ASP A 13 -13.72 -3.32 -3.81
N GLY A 14 -13.84 -4.15 -2.76
CA GLY A 14 -13.23 -5.47 -2.66
C GLY A 14 -11.83 -5.46 -2.05
N THR A 15 -10.89 -6.18 -2.66
CA THR A 15 -9.52 -6.36 -2.16
C THR A 15 -8.48 -5.88 -3.16
N VAL A 16 -7.52 -5.09 -2.68
CA VAL A 16 -6.47 -4.48 -3.51
C VAL A 16 -5.13 -4.62 -2.82
N ASP A 17 -4.11 -5.00 -3.59
CA ASP A 17 -2.73 -5.01 -3.16
C ASP A 17 -2.02 -3.75 -3.66
N ILE A 18 -1.45 -2.98 -2.74
CA ILE A 18 -0.57 -1.84 -3.00
C ILE A 18 0.87 -2.32 -2.88
N SER A 19 1.55 -2.41 -4.02
CA SER A 19 2.97 -2.77 -4.08
C SER A 19 3.84 -1.52 -4.16
N LEU A 20 4.94 -1.52 -3.40
CA LEU A 20 5.96 -0.48 -3.39
C LEU A 20 7.33 -1.11 -3.68
N ARG A 21 8.00 -0.60 -4.71
CA ARG A 21 9.41 -0.90 -5.01
C ARG A 21 10.14 0.37 -5.43
N HIS A 22 11.25 0.70 -4.79
CA HIS A 22 11.95 1.98 -4.93
C HIS A 22 11.00 3.18 -4.71
N ARG A 23 10.53 3.81 -5.79
CA ARG A 23 9.54 4.91 -5.79
C ARG A 23 8.26 4.56 -6.55
N THR A 24 8.18 3.35 -7.09
CA THR A 24 7.06 2.89 -7.89
C THR A 24 6.01 2.30 -6.98
N VAL A 25 4.83 2.91 -6.99
CA VAL A 25 3.62 2.42 -6.32
C VAL A 25 2.69 1.86 -7.38
N ARG A 26 2.18 0.64 -7.19
CA ARG A 26 1.15 0.05 -8.07
C ARG A 26 0.05 -0.57 -7.24
N ALA A 27 -1.19 -0.27 -7.63
CA ALA A 27 -2.37 -0.94 -7.12
C ALA A 27 -2.77 -2.08 -8.07
N THR A 28 -2.91 -3.28 -7.52
CA THR A 28 -3.39 -4.48 -8.22
C THR A 28 -4.67 -4.95 -7.56
N VAL A 29 -5.75 -5.05 -8.33
CA VAL A 29 -7.03 -5.55 -7.80
C VAL A 29 -6.95 -7.07 -7.67
N VAL A 30 -7.21 -7.57 -6.47
CA VAL A 30 -7.29 -9.00 -6.16
C VAL A 30 -8.75 -9.48 -6.32
N SER A 31 -9.70 -8.66 -5.87
CA SER A 31 -11.14 -8.90 -6.04
C SER A 31 -11.92 -7.58 -6.03
N GLY A 32 -13.13 -7.58 -6.60
CA GLY A 32 -13.98 -6.38 -6.67
C GLY A 32 -13.69 -5.51 -7.89
N ARG A 33 -13.83 -4.18 -7.76
CA ARG A 33 -13.74 -3.26 -8.89
C ARG A 33 -12.37 -2.62 -9.02
N SER A 34 -12.00 -2.26 -10.25
CA SER A 34 -10.74 -1.56 -10.54
C SER A 34 -10.59 -0.27 -9.73
N VAL A 35 -9.41 -0.10 -9.14
CA VAL A 35 -8.95 1.19 -8.57
C VAL A 35 -8.43 2.05 -9.71
N ARG A 36 -9.25 2.99 -10.16
CA ARG A 36 -8.87 3.92 -11.22
C ARG A 36 -7.87 4.95 -10.69
N ARG A 37 -7.08 5.57 -11.58
CA ARG A 37 -6.02 6.51 -11.19
C ARG A 37 -6.58 7.72 -10.46
N GLU A 38 -7.75 8.20 -10.87
CA GLU A 38 -8.48 9.31 -10.27
C GLU A 38 -9.00 9.01 -8.85
N HIS A 39 -9.10 7.74 -8.46
CA HIS A 39 -9.59 7.32 -7.14
C HIS A 39 -8.45 6.96 -6.18
N GLN A 40 -7.21 7.25 -6.53
CA GLN A 40 -6.07 7.04 -5.64
C GLN A 40 -5.02 8.13 -5.79
N HIS A 41 -4.36 8.43 -4.69
CA HIS A 41 -3.25 9.35 -4.65
C HIS A 41 -2.17 8.80 -3.73
N PHE A 42 -0.91 9.03 -4.10
CA PHE A 42 0.20 8.69 -3.23
C PHE A 42 1.32 9.73 -3.32
N ARG A 43 2.09 9.83 -2.26
CA ARG A 43 3.31 10.64 -2.19
C ARG A 43 4.42 9.81 -1.58
N VAL A 44 5.52 9.67 -2.29
CA VAL A 44 6.73 8.98 -1.82
C VAL A 44 7.77 10.01 -1.38
N THR A 45 8.26 9.86 -0.15
CA THR A 45 9.43 10.58 0.39
C THR A 45 10.61 9.61 0.46
N GLY A 46 11.75 9.98 -0.12
CA GLY A 46 12.89 9.08 -0.23
C GLY A 46 12.67 7.97 -1.26
N PHE A 47 13.27 6.81 -1.05
CA PHE A 47 13.07 5.60 -1.85
C PHE A 47 13.18 4.37 -0.95
N LEU A 48 12.41 3.33 -1.25
CA LEU A 48 12.54 2.03 -0.59
C LEU A 48 13.84 1.36 -1.07
N PRO A 49 14.81 1.07 -0.20
CA PRO A 49 16.09 0.49 -0.60
C PRO A 49 15.94 -0.91 -1.21
N ALA A 50 16.78 -1.25 -2.18
CA ALA A 50 16.91 -2.61 -2.73
C ALA A 50 17.81 -3.49 -1.84
N ARG A 51 17.44 -3.60 -0.56
CA ARG A 51 18.07 -4.44 0.47
C ARG A 51 17.03 -4.76 1.53
N ASP A 52 17.26 -5.83 2.28
CA ASP A 52 16.38 -6.24 3.37
C ASP A 52 16.13 -5.05 4.32
N THR A 53 14.87 -4.63 4.37
CA THR A 53 14.41 -3.45 5.11
C THR A 53 13.05 -3.77 5.69
N VAL A 54 12.79 -3.42 6.95
CA VAL A 54 11.48 -3.61 7.55
C VAL A 54 10.61 -2.38 7.28
N VAL A 55 9.44 -2.61 6.69
CA VAL A 55 8.41 -1.57 6.55
C VAL A 55 7.35 -1.72 7.65
N ARG A 56 6.74 -0.59 8.03
CA ARG A 56 5.70 -0.53 9.07
C ARG A 56 4.53 0.32 8.61
N LEU A 57 3.32 -0.12 8.96
CA LEU A 57 2.09 0.64 8.75
C LEU A 57 1.84 1.61 9.89
N GLU A 58 1.41 2.81 9.53
CA GLU A 58 1.12 3.92 10.42
C GLU A 58 -0.02 4.76 9.85
N ASP A 59 -0.63 5.62 10.67
CA ASP A 59 -1.74 6.50 10.27
C ASP A 59 -2.81 5.76 9.44
N VAL A 60 -3.16 4.55 9.87
CA VAL A 60 -4.10 3.67 9.16
C VAL A 60 -5.52 4.14 9.42
N GLU A 61 -6.24 4.45 8.35
CA GLU A 61 -7.64 4.84 8.37
C GLU A 61 -8.41 4.07 7.29
N GLY A 62 -9.66 3.70 7.59
CA GLY A 62 -10.56 2.98 6.70
C GLY A 62 -11.44 2.00 7.48
N GLN A 63 -12.61 1.66 6.93
CA GLN A 63 -13.58 0.77 7.59
C GLN A 63 -13.31 -0.74 7.37
N GLY A 64 -12.20 -1.09 6.71
CA GLY A 64 -11.80 -2.46 6.46
C GLY A 64 -10.42 -2.77 7.03
N THR A 65 -9.72 -3.75 6.45
CA THR A 65 -8.38 -4.14 6.90
C THR A 65 -7.28 -3.51 6.05
N VAL A 66 -6.16 -3.20 6.70
CA VAL A 66 -4.92 -2.72 6.06
C VAL A 66 -3.77 -3.47 6.71
N GLU A 67 -3.07 -4.30 5.93
CA GLU A 67 -2.04 -5.19 6.46
C GLU A 67 -0.85 -5.32 5.51
N ILE A 68 0.35 -5.49 6.06
CA ILE A 68 1.54 -5.81 5.26
C ILE A 68 1.53 -7.32 5.04
N THR A 69 1.29 -7.76 3.82
CA THR A 69 1.29 -9.19 3.46
C THR A 69 2.68 -9.67 3.03
N GLN A 70 3.55 -8.76 2.58
CA GLN A 70 4.95 -9.07 2.27
C GLN A 70 5.88 -7.91 2.65
N GLN A 71 6.97 -8.25 3.34
CA GLN A 71 8.10 -7.36 3.60
C GLN A 71 9.00 -7.28 2.34
N PRO A 72 9.75 -6.19 2.13
CA PRO A 72 10.67 -6.10 1.00
C PRO A 72 11.98 -6.83 1.32
N ASP A 73 12.12 -8.02 0.74
CA ASP A 73 13.32 -8.85 0.88
C ASP A 73 13.75 -9.44 -0.46
N SER A 74 14.86 -10.18 -0.46
CA SER A 74 15.38 -10.80 -1.67
C SER A 74 14.42 -11.77 -2.38
N SER A 75 13.46 -12.38 -1.66
CA SER A 75 12.51 -13.35 -2.22
C SER A 75 11.45 -12.70 -3.13
N ASN A 76 11.18 -11.40 -2.93
CA ASN A 76 10.22 -10.64 -3.72
C ASN A 76 10.81 -9.40 -4.40
N ASN A 77 12.13 -9.43 -4.68
CA ASN A 77 12.85 -8.35 -5.35
C ASN A 77 12.71 -7.00 -4.62
N PHE A 78 12.76 -7.05 -3.29
CA PHE A 78 12.67 -5.92 -2.36
C PHE A 78 11.39 -5.10 -2.56
N THR A 79 10.25 -5.79 -2.67
CA THR A 79 8.93 -5.18 -2.88
C THR A 79 8.09 -5.31 -1.62
N ALA A 80 7.64 -4.19 -1.03
CA ALA A 80 6.65 -4.24 0.04
C ALA A 80 5.25 -4.38 -0.56
N ILE A 81 4.40 -5.22 0.04
CA ILE A 81 2.99 -5.36 -0.36
C ILE A 81 2.09 -5.09 0.84
N VAL A 82 1.21 -4.11 0.68
CA VAL A 82 0.13 -3.79 1.62
C VAL A 82 -1.19 -4.21 1.01
N ARG A 83 -1.95 -5.05 1.70
CA ARG A 83 -3.31 -5.45 1.30
C ARG A 83 -4.34 -4.57 1.98
N LEU A 84 -5.27 -4.07 1.18
CA LEU A 84 -6.47 -3.36 1.60
C LEU A 84 -7.67 -4.25 1.32
N ALA A 85 -8.49 -4.53 2.33
CA ALA A 85 -9.71 -5.30 2.15
C ALA A 85 -10.92 -4.51 2.68
N ASN A 86 -11.80 -4.12 1.76
CA ASN A 86 -13.08 -3.50 2.09
C ASN A 86 -14.14 -4.59 2.30
N SER A 87 -14.66 -4.70 3.52
CA SER A 87 -15.74 -5.63 3.87
C SER A 87 -17.14 -5.02 3.70
N GLN A 88 -17.25 -3.74 3.36
CA GLN A 88 -18.51 -3.04 3.18
C GLN A 88 -18.93 -3.01 1.69
N PRO A 89 -20.24 -2.94 1.39
CA PRO A 89 -20.73 -2.72 0.03
C PRO A 89 -20.20 -1.41 -0.56
N GLY A 90 -19.83 -1.46 -1.85
CA GLY A 90 -19.40 -0.28 -2.61
C GLY A 90 -17.96 0.16 -2.32
N ARG A 91 -17.62 1.36 -2.78
CA ARG A 91 -16.29 1.97 -2.58
C ARG A 91 -16.19 2.58 -1.18
N GLN A 92 -15.12 2.29 -0.47
CA GLN A 92 -14.79 2.93 0.81
C GLN A 92 -13.41 3.58 0.76
N ALA A 93 -13.25 4.69 1.48
CA ALA A 93 -11.99 5.39 1.56
C ALA A 93 -11.02 4.69 2.52
N PHE A 94 -9.76 4.59 2.10
CA PHE A 94 -8.64 4.09 2.87
C PHE A 94 -7.48 5.08 2.82
N ARG A 95 -6.72 5.11 3.91
CA ARG A 95 -5.46 5.84 4.01
C ARG A 95 -4.48 5.05 4.86
N PHE A 96 -3.21 5.09 4.49
CA PHE A 96 -2.14 4.64 5.35
C PHE A 96 -0.83 5.35 5.01
N THR A 97 0.07 5.35 5.98
CA THR A 97 1.49 5.64 5.78
C THR A 97 2.26 4.32 5.91
N LEU A 98 3.07 3.99 4.90
CA LEU A 98 4.04 2.90 4.98
C LEU A 98 5.43 3.53 5.13
N ALA A 99 6.06 3.30 6.29
CA ALA A 99 7.34 3.89 6.66
C ALA A 99 8.46 2.84 6.71
N TRP A 100 9.68 3.28 6.41
CA TRP A 100 10.92 2.51 6.52
C TRP A 100 12.08 3.40 6.97
#